data_AF-A0A852UT37-F1
#
_entry.id   AF-A0A852UT37-F1
#
_cell.length_a   1.000
_cell.length_b   1.000
_cell.length_c   1.000
_cell.angle_alpha   90.00
_cell.angle_beta   90.00
_cell.angle_gamma   90.00
#
_symmetry.space_group_name_H-M   'P 1'
#
loop_
_entity.id
_entity.type
_entity.pdbx_description
1 polymer ?
#
loop_
_entity_poly.entity_id
_entity_poly.type
_entity_poly.pdbx_seq_one_letter_code
_entity_poly.pdbx_strand_id
1 'polypeptide(L)'
;MSGRPFAEYLDAQMFPPLGMRHSRTIDSGRDLPPGARGHLYIPGFGNGSGGVLTTANDMAQWLIAQRDGRISPRTIEKMRTPLRAE
;
A
#
# COMPACT_ATOMS: atom_id res chain seq x y z
N MET A 1 9.79 -3.50 -16.43
CA MET A 1 9.67 -2.36 -15.48
C MET A 1 9.00 -1.21 -16.20
N SER A 2 8.13 -0.45 -15.53
CA SER A 2 7.36 0.65 -16.13
C SER A 2 8.16 1.94 -16.37
N GLY A 3 9.40 2.04 -15.83
CA GLY A 3 10.23 3.25 -15.89
C GLY A 3 9.75 4.38 -14.96
N ARG A 4 8.63 4.21 -14.27
CA ARG A 4 8.05 5.18 -13.33
C ARG A 4 8.46 4.88 -11.90
N PRO A 5 8.70 5.91 -11.05
CA PRO A 5 8.86 5.72 -9.62
C PRO A 5 7.66 4.98 -9.03
N PHE A 6 7.93 4.04 -8.13
CA PHE A 6 6.89 3.21 -7.52
C PHE A 6 5.85 4.05 -6.76
N ALA A 7 6.32 5.07 -6.03
CA ALA A 7 5.48 6.03 -5.33
C ALA A 7 4.47 6.71 -6.27
N GLU A 8 4.96 7.26 -7.39
CA GLU A 8 4.12 7.93 -8.39
C GLU A 8 3.15 6.96 -9.07
N TYR A 9 3.54 5.70 -9.25
CA TYR A 9 2.64 4.71 -9.81
C TYR A 9 1.46 4.45 -8.87
N LEU A 10 1.71 4.22 -7.58
CA LEU A 10 0.62 3.97 -6.62
C LEU A 10 -0.28 5.19 -6.43
N ASP A 11 0.32 6.38 -6.31
CA ASP A 11 -0.41 7.63 -6.15
C ASP A 11 -1.30 7.95 -7.37
N ALA A 12 -0.84 7.63 -8.58
CA ALA A 12 -1.62 7.92 -9.78
C ALA A 12 -2.61 6.81 -10.17
N GLN A 13 -2.30 5.53 -9.89
CA GLN A 13 -3.02 4.39 -10.49
C GLN A 13 -3.72 3.51 -9.48
N MET A 14 -3.35 3.56 -8.20
CA MET A 14 -3.84 2.62 -7.19
C MET A 14 -4.68 3.32 -6.12
N PHE A 15 -4.13 4.32 -5.42
CA PHE A 15 -4.83 4.94 -4.29
C PHE A 15 -6.12 5.70 -4.69
N PRO A 16 -6.13 6.56 -5.72
CA PRO A 16 -7.32 7.35 -6.04
C PRO A 16 -8.52 6.53 -6.52
N PRO A 17 -8.39 5.54 -7.44
CA PRO A 17 -9.52 4.69 -7.83
C PRO A 17 -10.15 3.91 -6.68
N LEU A 18 -9.38 3.64 -5.63
CA LEU A 18 -9.83 2.93 -4.44
C LEU A 18 -10.37 3.85 -3.35
N GLY A 19 -10.27 5.18 -3.53
CA GLY A 19 -10.70 6.17 -2.54
C GLY A 19 -9.72 6.36 -1.38
N MET A 20 -8.48 5.88 -1.50
CA MET A 20 -7.44 5.92 -0.46
C MET A 20 -6.65 7.24 -0.49
N ARG A 21 -7.33 8.38 -0.37
CA ARG A 21 -6.76 9.72 -0.64
C ARG A 21 -5.75 10.22 0.41
N HIS A 22 -5.57 9.49 1.50
CA HIS A 22 -4.65 9.82 2.58
C HIS A 22 -3.53 8.78 2.72
N SER A 23 -3.34 7.96 1.69
CA SER A 23 -2.30 6.93 1.63
C SER A 23 -1.14 7.39 0.75
N ARG A 24 0.08 7.08 1.18
CA ARG A 24 1.30 7.36 0.41
C ARG A 24 2.39 6.35 0.75
N THR A 25 3.39 6.25 -0.12
CA THR A 25 4.61 5.50 0.20
C THR A 25 5.61 6.38 0.95
N ILE A 26 6.41 5.75 1.80
CA ILE A 26 7.58 6.32 2.47
C ILE A 26 8.80 5.44 2.19
N ASP A 27 9.96 6.08 2.07
CA ASP A 27 11.22 5.37 1.83
C ASP A 27 11.91 5.03 3.15
N SER A 28 11.71 5.86 4.18
CA SER A 28 12.33 5.70 5.49
C SER A 28 11.46 6.23 6.64
N GLY A 29 11.84 5.91 7.88
CA GLY A 29 11.21 6.47 9.07
C GLY A 29 11.33 7.99 9.19
N ARG A 30 12.21 8.65 8.42
CA ARG A 30 12.32 10.12 8.38
C ARG A 30 11.14 10.78 7.69
N ASP A 31 10.42 10.02 6.85
CA ASP A 31 9.26 10.52 6.10
C ASP A 31 7.97 10.44 6.92
N LEU A 32 8.02 9.91 8.14
CA LEU A 32 6.86 9.80 9.02
C LEU A 32 6.41 11.17 9.55
N PRO A 33 5.09 11.41 9.67
CA PRO A 33 4.56 12.63 10.26
C PRO A 33 5.06 12.85 11.69
N PRO A 34 5.16 14.11 12.16
CA PRO A 34 5.40 14.41 13.57
C PRO A 34 4.38 13.68 14.45
N GLY A 35 4.86 12.94 15.45
CA GLY A 35 4.02 12.18 16.38
C GLY A 35 3.72 10.74 15.95
N ALA A 36 3.95 10.36 14.69
CA ALA A 36 3.87 8.98 14.25
C ALA A 36 5.19 8.24 14.57
N ARG A 37 5.32 7.76 15.81
CA ARG A 37 6.51 7.02 16.27
C ARG A 37 6.13 5.60 16.67
N GLY A 38 6.79 4.62 16.06
CA GLY A 38 6.76 3.24 16.54
C GLY A 38 7.58 3.09 17.82
N HIS A 39 7.31 2.03 18.57
CA HIS A 39 8.08 1.70 19.78
C HIS A 39 9.44 1.07 19.49
N LEU A 40 9.62 0.52 18.29
CA LEU A 40 10.85 -0.09 17.82
C LEU A 40 11.23 0.50 16.45
N TYR A 41 12.52 0.78 16.27
CA TYR A 41 13.07 1.17 14.98
C TYR A 41 13.82 0.00 14.36
N ILE A 42 13.37 -0.44 13.19
CA ILE A 42 14.04 -1.46 12.39
C ILE A 42 14.51 -0.78 11.09
N PRO A 43 15.82 -0.72 10.82
CA PRO A 43 16.34 -0.08 9.61
C PRO A 43 16.01 -0.90 8.35
N GLY A 44 15.67 -0.21 7.27
CA GLY A 44 15.41 -0.82 5.96
C GLY A 44 14.77 0.17 4.99
N PHE A 45 14.82 -0.16 3.69
CA PHE A 45 14.02 0.53 2.69
C PHE A 45 12.56 0.12 2.89
N GLY A 46 11.71 1.10 3.23
CA GLY A 46 10.28 0.82 3.45
C GLY A 46 9.53 0.60 2.15
N ASN A 47 9.89 1.34 1.10
CA ASN A 47 9.08 1.40 -0.10
C ASN A 47 8.97 0.03 -0.81
N GLY A 48 7.75 -0.39 -1.10
CA GLY A 48 7.41 -1.71 -1.65
C GLY A 48 7.31 -2.87 -0.65
N SER A 49 8.12 -2.89 0.43
CA SER A 49 8.17 -4.00 1.40
C SER A 49 7.35 -3.78 2.67
N GLY A 50 7.08 -2.51 3.04
CA GLY A 50 6.30 -2.14 4.22
C GLY A 50 6.02 -0.64 4.38
N GLY A 51 6.36 0.16 3.38
CA GLY A 51 6.39 1.62 3.44
C GLY A 51 5.10 2.29 3.00
N VAL A 52 3.96 1.62 3.00
CA VAL A 52 2.67 2.29 2.76
C VAL A 52 2.19 2.87 4.08
N LEU A 53 2.22 4.20 4.21
CA LEU A 53 1.58 4.93 5.29
C LEU A 53 0.13 5.19 4.89
N THR A 54 -0.81 4.75 5.72
CA THR A 54 -2.25 4.79 5.43
C THR A 54 -3.05 5.14 6.68
N THR A 55 -4.31 5.54 6.50
CA THR A 55 -5.25 5.77 7.60
C THR A 55 -6.17 4.55 7.78
N ALA A 56 -6.82 4.44 8.94
CA ALA A 56 -7.83 3.41 9.17
C ALA A 56 -8.99 3.51 8.15
N ASN A 57 -9.39 4.73 7.78
CA ASN A 57 -10.45 4.94 6.79
C ASN A 57 -10.04 4.45 5.39
N ASP A 58 -8.82 4.76 4.95
CA ASP A 58 -8.31 4.29 3.66
C ASP A 58 -8.12 2.76 3.65
N MET A 59 -7.67 2.18 4.76
CA MET A 59 -7.58 0.73 4.89
C MET A 59 -8.95 0.06 4.82
N ALA A 60 -10.00 0.68 5.39
CA ALA A 60 -11.37 0.19 5.21
C ALA A 60 -11.78 0.22 3.73
N GLN A 61 -11.45 1.29 3.00
CA GLN A 61 -11.71 1.37 1.56
C GLN A 61 -11.01 0.25 0.77
N TRP A 62 -9.75 -0.06 1.10
CA TRP A 62 -9.03 -1.20 0.52
C TRP A 62 -9.75 -2.54 0.74
N LEU A 63 -10.20 -2.79 1.97
CA LEU A 63 -10.90 -4.04 2.33
C LEU A 63 -12.27 -4.16 1.63
N ILE A 64 -13.00 -3.05 1.49
CA ILE A 64 -14.28 -3.01 0.78
C ILE A 64 -14.05 -3.25 -0.73
N ALA A 65 -13.03 -2.63 -1.32
CA ALA A 65 -12.71 -2.77 -2.76
C ALA A 65 -12.43 -4.22 -3.18
N GLN A 66 -11.97 -5.06 -2.25
CA GLN A 66 -11.77 -6.49 -2.48
C GLN A 66 -13.06 -7.30 -2.61
N ARG A 67 -14.22 -6.71 -2.30
CA ARG A 67 -15.52 -7.39 -2.25
C ARG A 67 -16.60 -6.72 -3.11
N ASP A 68 -16.45 -5.45 -3.47
CA ASP A 68 -17.48 -4.67 -4.16
C ASP A 68 -17.33 -4.60 -5.69
N GLY A 69 -16.35 -5.31 -6.25
CA GLY A 69 -16.14 -5.41 -7.69
C GLY A 69 -15.21 -4.36 -8.30
N ARG A 70 -14.66 -3.41 -7.50
CA ARG A 70 -13.63 -2.46 -7.97
C ARG A 70 -12.32 -3.14 -8.38
N ILE A 71 -12.02 -4.30 -7.79
CA ILE A 71 -10.87 -5.13 -8.14
C ILE A 71 -11.38 -6.40 -8.85
N SER A 72 -10.77 -6.74 -9.98
CA SER A 72 -11.22 -7.90 -10.76
C SER A 72 -11.16 -9.20 -9.93
N PRO A 73 -12.12 -10.14 -10.09
CA PRO A 73 -12.12 -11.41 -9.37
C PRO A 73 -10.81 -12.20 -9.54
N ARG A 74 -10.25 -12.20 -10.76
CA ARG A 74 -8.96 -12.86 -11.07
C ARG A 74 -7.79 -12.24 -10.30
N THR A 75 -7.78 -10.92 -10.14
CA THR A 75 -6.74 -10.23 -9.35
C THR A 75 -6.87 -10.59 -7.87
N ILE A 76 -8.10 -10.64 -7.34
CA ILE A 76 -8.36 -11.06 -5.95
C ILE A 76 -7.93 -12.50 -5.69
N GLU A 77 -8.23 -13.40 -6.61
CA GLU A 77 -7.77 -14.80 -6.55
C GLU A 77 -6.24 -14.84 -6.45
N LYS A 78 -5.53 -14.18 -7.38
CA LYS A 78 -4.06 -14.11 -7.36
C LYS A 78 -3.49 -13.54 -6.06
N MET A 79 -4.10 -12.50 -5.49
CA MET A 79 -3.66 -11.91 -4.23
C MET A 79 -3.82 -12.84 -3.02
N ARG A 80 -4.77 -13.78 -3.08
CA ARG A 80 -5.11 -14.68 -1.97
C ARG A 80 -4.48 -16.06 -2.09
N THR A 81 -3.99 -16.43 -3.27
CA THR A 81 -3.23 -17.65 -3.47
C THR A 81 -1.87 -17.52 -2.80
N PRO A 82 -1.55 -18.34 -1.78
CA PRO A 82 -0.23 -18.33 -1.16
C PRO A 82 0.85 -18.69 -2.19
N LEU A 83 2.00 -18.03 -2.12
CA LEU A 83 3.18 -18.49 -2.84
C LEU A 83 3.57 -19.85 -2.26
N ARG A 84 3.73 -20.86 -3.12
CA ARG A 84 4.34 -22.13 -2.70
C ARG A 84 5.81 -21.85 -2.40
N ALA A 85 6.27 -22.26 -1.22
CA ALA A 85 7.70 -22.31 -0.95
C ALA A 85 8.28 -23.45 -1.78
N GLU A 86 9.26 -23.14 -2.63
CA GLU A 86 10.14 -24.12 -3.28
C GLU A 86 11.28 -24.52 -2.33
#